data_AF-A0A0Q0GM05-F1
#
_entry.id   AF-A0A0Q0GM05-F1
#
_cell.length_a   1.000
_cell.length_b   1.000
_cell.length_c   1.000
_cell.angle_alpha   90.00
_cell.angle_beta   90.00
_cell.angle_gamma   90.00
#
_symmetry.space_group_name_H-M   'P 1'
#
loop_
_entity.id
_entity.type
_entity.pdbx_description
1 polymer ?
#
loop_
_entity_poly.entity_id
_entity_poly.type
_entity_poly.pdbx_seq_one_letter_code
_entity_poly.pdbx_strand_id
1 'polypeptide(L)'
;GWQPGGLGYQHYVPFESFEHDSAVSVKSDSPYYSVRNRASLQHSGLDTFLSFDLRAERARETVSIELTCTNDELPQKISVGGICKSCDGTPDFLRFKNIMPATRSFAPPMTRDFLWRVISNMSLNYLSLANIEALKVILETYDLPRYYDPRAEKVSQHLLKGLKSIRHQPVDRLHNGRPVRGVKTELTVQPDGFTGEGSLFLFASVLNEFFALYASLNSFHELHVTSTQGGGYQWKPRMGQQPLL
;
A
#
# COMPACT_ATOMS: atom_id res chain seq x y z
N GLY A 1 -26.74 -2.82 -17.22
CA GLY A 1 -27.84 -1.94 -17.64
C GLY A 1 -29.10 -2.75 -17.88
N TRP A 2 -30.25 -2.11 -17.69
CA TRP A 2 -31.56 -2.60 -18.08
C TRP A 2 -32.11 -1.67 -19.16
N GLN A 3 -32.48 -2.24 -20.32
CA GLN A 3 -33.06 -1.52 -21.44
C GLN A 3 -34.58 -1.78 -21.50
N PRO A 4 -35.44 -0.75 -21.53
CA PRO A 4 -36.86 -0.93 -21.76
C PRO A 4 -37.11 -1.51 -23.16
N GLY A 5 -38.06 -2.44 -23.30
CA GLY A 5 -38.45 -3.01 -24.61
C GLY A 5 -38.09 -4.47 -24.87
N GLY A 6 -37.70 -5.24 -23.84
CA GLY A 6 -37.51 -6.69 -23.96
C GLY A 6 -36.11 -7.16 -24.36
N LEU A 7 -35.12 -6.27 -24.35
CA LEU A 7 -33.72 -6.56 -24.71
C LEU A 7 -32.89 -7.19 -23.56
N GLY A 8 -33.48 -7.36 -22.38
CA GLY A 8 -32.86 -8.08 -21.26
C GLY A 8 -31.80 -7.28 -20.47
N TYR A 9 -31.03 -8.00 -19.67
CA TYR A 9 -29.92 -7.43 -18.89
C TYR A 9 -28.63 -7.40 -19.73
N GLN A 10 -27.96 -6.25 -19.76
CA GLN A 10 -26.65 -6.13 -20.36
C GLN A 10 -25.59 -5.94 -19.28
N HIS A 11 -24.56 -6.77 -19.29
CA HIS A 11 -23.42 -6.65 -18.39
C HIS A 11 -22.44 -5.62 -18.92
N TYR A 12 -21.94 -4.75 -18.04
CA TYR A 12 -20.91 -3.76 -18.36
C TYR A 12 -19.57 -4.26 -17.81
N VAL A 13 -18.52 -4.20 -18.63
CA VAL A 13 -17.17 -4.63 -18.20
C VAL A 13 -16.31 -3.42 -17.81
N PRO A 14 -15.40 -3.55 -16.84
CA PRO A 14 -14.44 -2.48 -16.54
C PRO A 14 -13.56 -2.19 -17.76
N PHE A 15 -13.30 -0.93 -18.05
CA PHE A 15 -12.42 -0.53 -19.16
C PHE A 15 -11.02 -1.16 -19.01
N GLU A 16 -10.47 -1.18 -17.81
CA GLU A 16 -9.14 -1.70 -17.50
C GLU A 16 -9.02 -3.23 -17.64
N SER A 17 -10.14 -3.95 -17.83
CA SER A 17 -10.14 -5.40 -18.09
C SER A 17 -9.75 -5.75 -19.53
N PHE A 18 -9.83 -4.79 -20.46
CA PHE A 18 -9.66 -4.99 -21.91
C PHE A 18 -10.62 -6.01 -22.56
N GLU A 19 -11.60 -6.54 -21.84
CA GLU A 19 -12.58 -7.48 -22.38
C GLU A 19 -13.49 -6.87 -23.46
N HIS A 20 -13.54 -5.55 -23.52
CA HIS A 20 -14.29 -4.77 -24.52
C HIS A 20 -13.51 -4.56 -25.83
N ASP A 21 -12.23 -4.97 -25.89
CA ASP A 21 -11.42 -4.87 -27.09
C ASP A 21 -11.61 -6.11 -27.98
N SER A 22 -12.09 -5.87 -29.20
CA SER A 22 -12.24 -6.89 -30.25
C SER A 22 -10.93 -7.64 -30.59
N ALA A 23 -9.76 -7.04 -30.31
CA ALA A 23 -8.47 -7.68 -30.51
C ALA A 23 -8.14 -8.73 -29.41
N VAL A 24 -8.72 -8.59 -28.22
CA VAL A 24 -8.48 -9.45 -27.05
C VAL A 24 -9.53 -10.55 -26.94
N SER A 25 -10.78 -10.28 -27.35
CA SER A 25 -11.88 -11.23 -27.27
C SER A 25 -12.67 -11.31 -28.58
N VAL A 26 -12.74 -12.51 -29.17
CA VAL A 26 -13.46 -12.82 -30.42
C VAL A 26 -14.99 -12.62 -30.31
N LYS A 27 -15.51 -12.39 -29.10
CA LYS A 27 -16.96 -12.31 -28.81
C LYS A 27 -17.47 -10.94 -28.34
N SER A 28 -16.65 -9.90 -28.22
CA SER A 28 -17.03 -8.77 -27.37
C SER A 28 -16.98 -7.41 -28.06
N ASP A 29 -18.16 -6.93 -28.46
CA ASP A 29 -18.50 -5.49 -28.45
C ASP A 29 -19.28 -5.20 -27.15
N SER A 30 -18.76 -5.67 -26.01
CA SER A 30 -19.43 -5.49 -24.71
C SER A 30 -19.30 -4.03 -24.28
N PRO A 31 -20.38 -3.41 -23.77
CA PRO A 31 -20.29 -2.05 -23.26
C PRO A 31 -19.38 -2.04 -22.04
N TYR A 32 -18.63 -0.97 -21.90
CA TYR A 32 -17.70 -0.81 -20.79
C TYR A 32 -18.00 0.43 -19.97
N TYR A 33 -17.44 0.45 -18.76
CA TYR A 33 -17.43 1.61 -17.88
C TYR A 33 -16.01 1.85 -17.39
N SER A 34 -15.70 3.11 -17.08
CA SER A 34 -14.46 3.49 -16.41
C SER A 34 -14.76 4.24 -15.13
N VAL A 35 -13.93 4.02 -14.13
CA VAL A 35 -14.01 4.66 -12.81
C VAL A 35 -12.89 5.69 -12.72
N ARG A 36 -13.21 6.94 -12.38
CA ARG A 36 -12.21 7.99 -12.16
C ARG A 36 -12.40 8.65 -10.82
N ASN A 37 -11.34 8.70 -10.03
CA ASN A 37 -11.33 9.44 -8.76
C ASN A 37 -10.70 10.81 -8.96
N ARG A 38 -11.32 11.85 -8.42
CA ARG A 38 -10.81 13.23 -8.45
C ARG A 38 -10.90 13.83 -7.06
N ALA A 39 -10.02 14.78 -6.74
CA ALA A 39 -10.16 15.55 -5.52
C ALA A 39 -11.51 16.29 -5.53
N SER A 40 -12.27 16.14 -4.45
CA SER A 40 -13.54 16.84 -4.31
C SER A 40 -13.31 18.33 -4.12
N LEU A 41 -14.16 19.16 -4.72
CA LEU A 41 -14.17 20.61 -4.49
C LEU A 41 -15.04 21.01 -3.30
N GLN A 42 -15.91 20.10 -2.83
CA GLN A 42 -16.94 20.39 -1.83
C GLN A 42 -16.59 19.83 -0.43
N HIS A 43 -15.83 18.75 -0.37
CA HIS A 43 -15.40 18.16 0.89
C HIS A 43 -13.92 17.72 0.84
N SER A 44 -13.37 17.40 2.01
CA SER A 44 -12.08 16.71 2.08
C SER A 44 -12.26 15.30 1.51
N GLY A 45 -11.44 14.89 0.53
CA GLY A 45 -11.45 13.54 -0.01
C GLY A 45 -11.58 13.47 -1.54
N LEU A 46 -12.07 12.33 -2.03
CA LEU A 46 -12.16 12.01 -3.45
C LEU A 46 -13.62 11.82 -3.87
N ASP A 47 -13.99 12.42 -5.01
CA ASP A 47 -15.21 12.14 -5.74
C ASP A 47 -14.96 11.01 -6.76
N THR A 48 -15.85 10.03 -6.81
CA THR A 48 -15.81 8.94 -7.79
C THR A 48 -16.78 9.23 -8.94
N PHE A 49 -16.23 9.35 -10.15
CA PHE A 49 -16.99 9.53 -11.38
C PHE A 49 -17.03 8.22 -12.16
N LEU A 50 -18.23 7.84 -12.61
CA LEU A 50 -18.45 6.75 -13.54
C LEU A 50 -18.64 7.32 -14.94
N SER A 51 -17.91 6.79 -15.91
CA SER A 51 -18.08 7.13 -17.32
C SER A 51 -18.41 5.87 -18.09
N PHE A 52 -19.49 5.92 -18.86
CA PHE A 52 -19.97 4.82 -19.68
C PHE A 52 -19.67 5.10 -21.15
N ASP A 53 -19.58 4.04 -21.93
CA ASP A 53 -19.36 4.16 -23.37
C ASP A 53 -20.49 4.93 -24.07
N LEU A 54 -20.12 5.81 -25.01
CA LEU A 54 -21.02 6.66 -25.80
C LEU A 54 -21.39 6.06 -27.17
N ARG A 55 -20.90 4.86 -27.49
CA ARG A 55 -20.94 4.26 -28.84
C ARG A 55 -22.31 3.91 -29.39
N ALA A 56 -23.39 4.11 -28.66
CA ALA A 56 -24.72 3.85 -29.19
C ALA A 56 -25.65 5.01 -28.85
N GLU A 57 -26.45 5.40 -29.84
CA GLU A 57 -27.66 6.23 -29.75
C GLU A 57 -28.71 5.54 -28.86
N ARG A 58 -28.33 5.15 -27.65
CA ARG A 58 -29.16 4.37 -26.75
C ARG A 58 -30.21 5.28 -26.14
N ALA A 59 -31.45 4.90 -26.41
CA ALA A 59 -32.61 5.30 -25.65
C ALA A 59 -32.34 5.18 -24.14
N ARG A 60 -33.08 5.94 -23.34
CA ARG A 60 -33.03 5.97 -21.87
C ARG A 60 -32.76 4.58 -21.27
N GLU A 61 -31.54 4.37 -20.79
CA GLU A 61 -31.09 3.12 -20.14
C GLU A 61 -31.01 3.33 -18.63
N THR A 62 -31.40 2.31 -17.84
CA THR A 62 -31.23 2.33 -16.39
C THR A 62 -30.05 1.44 -16.01
N VAL A 63 -29.08 1.98 -15.26
CA VAL A 63 -27.91 1.22 -14.81
C VAL A 63 -28.07 0.87 -13.33
N SER A 64 -28.04 -0.43 -13.03
CA SER A 64 -27.90 -0.92 -11.65
C SER A 64 -26.42 -1.01 -11.31
N ILE A 65 -26.03 -0.45 -10.16
CA ILE A 65 -24.62 -0.33 -9.75
C ILE A 65 -24.50 -0.88 -8.33
N GLU A 66 -23.55 -1.78 -8.13
CA GLU A 66 -23.12 -2.23 -6.81
C GLU A 66 -21.91 -1.40 -6.37
N LEU A 67 -21.99 -0.81 -5.18
CA LEU A 67 -20.96 0.10 -4.66
C LEU A 67 -20.54 -0.33 -3.26
N THR A 68 -19.24 -0.28 -3.00
CA THR A 68 -18.69 -0.35 -1.64
C THR A 68 -18.33 1.06 -1.21
N CYS A 69 -18.96 1.54 -0.14
CA CYS A 69 -18.81 2.91 0.35
C CYS A 69 -18.17 2.94 1.74
N THR A 70 -17.52 4.06 2.08
CA THR A 70 -16.98 4.35 3.41
C THR A 70 -17.57 5.65 3.96
N ASN A 71 -17.60 5.79 5.28
CA ASN A 71 -18.09 7.00 5.97
C ASN A 71 -16.94 7.96 6.35
N ASP A 72 -15.77 7.77 5.76
CA ASP A 72 -14.59 8.64 5.89
C ASP A 72 -14.22 8.99 7.35
N GLU A 73 -14.32 10.25 7.77
CA GLU A 73 -13.98 10.67 9.13
C GLU A 73 -15.07 10.42 10.18
N LEU A 74 -16.30 10.07 9.77
CA LEU A 74 -17.43 9.89 10.69
C LEU A 74 -17.17 8.88 11.82
N PRO A 75 -16.50 7.72 11.58
CA PRO A 75 -16.19 6.76 12.64
C PRO A 75 -15.32 7.33 13.76
N GLN A 76 -14.55 8.40 13.53
CA GLN A 76 -13.72 9.04 14.57
C GLN A 76 -14.56 9.68 15.69
N LYS A 77 -15.84 9.98 15.42
CA LYS A 77 -16.77 10.51 16.43
C LYS A 77 -17.24 9.45 17.41
N ILE A 78 -16.98 8.17 17.14
CA ILE A 78 -17.35 7.05 18.01
C ILE A 78 -16.33 6.96 19.15
N SER A 79 -16.81 7.06 20.38
CA SER A 79 -15.97 6.91 21.57
C SER A 79 -15.43 5.48 21.73
N VAL A 80 -14.41 5.33 22.57
CA VAL A 80 -13.94 4.01 22.98
C VAL A 80 -15.08 3.28 23.71
N GLY A 81 -15.37 2.05 23.29
CA GLY A 81 -16.52 1.27 23.72
C GLY A 81 -17.83 1.56 22.99
N GLY A 82 -17.87 2.54 22.07
CA GLY A 82 -19.07 2.88 21.29
C GLY A 82 -19.38 1.89 20.16
N ILE A 83 -18.39 1.12 19.69
CA ILE A 83 -18.61 0.02 18.74
C ILE A 83 -18.92 -1.24 19.55
N CYS A 84 -20.19 -1.42 19.88
CA CYS A 84 -20.64 -2.44 20.85
C CYS A 84 -21.85 -3.28 20.40
N LYS A 85 -22.33 -3.08 19.16
CA LYS A 85 -23.47 -3.83 18.63
C LYS A 85 -23.05 -5.24 18.18
N SER A 86 -23.90 -6.21 18.46
CA SER A 86 -23.82 -7.58 17.93
C SER A 86 -24.27 -7.63 16.47
N CYS A 87 -23.87 -8.68 15.76
CA CYS A 87 -24.31 -8.98 14.40
C CYS A 87 -25.18 -10.24 14.38
N ASP A 88 -25.97 -10.41 13.31
CA ASP A 88 -26.77 -11.62 13.13
C ASP A 88 -25.90 -12.88 13.21
N GLY A 89 -26.32 -13.86 14.02
CA GLY A 89 -25.60 -15.10 14.26
C GLY A 89 -24.57 -15.07 15.40
N THR A 90 -24.44 -13.96 16.14
CA THR A 90 -23.57 -13.92 17.34
C THR A 90 -24.30 -14.39 18.61
N PRO A 91 -23.69 -15.25 19.46
CA PRO A 91 -24.31 -15.70 20.70
C PRO A 91 -24.57 -14.59 21.73
N ASP A 92 -25.71 -14.66 22.44
CA ASP A 92 -26.20 -13.63 23.38
C ASP A 92 -25.28 -13.36 24.58
N PHE A 93 -24.38 -14.29 24.92
CA PHE A 93 -23.46 -14.13 26.05
C PHE A 93 -22.21 -13.30 25.71
N LEU A 94 -21.95 -13.02 24.43
CA LEU A 94 -20.82 -12.22 24.02
C LEU A 94 -21.10 -10.72 24.19
N ARG A 95 -20.06 -9.95 24.47
CA ARG A 95 -20.09 -8.50 24.60
C ARG A 95 -19.00 -7.90 23.73
N PHE A 96 -19.37 -6.89 22.94
CA PHE A 96 -18.47 -6.23 22.00
C PHE A 96 -18.17 -4.82 22.50
N LYS A 97 -16.91 -4.40 22.36
CA LYS A 97 -16.48 -3.02 22.56
C LYS A 97 -15.18 -2.78 21.82
N ASN A 98 -15.05 -1.65 21.14
CA ASN A 98 -13.74 -1.22 20.64
C ASN A 98 -12.84 -0.82 21.82
N ILE A 99 -11.58 -1.24 21.73
CA ILE A 99 -10.54 -0.94 22.74
C ILE A 99 -9.74 0.33 22.42
N MET A 100 -9.87 0.84 21.19
CA MET A 100 -9.21 2.05 20.70
C MET A 100 -10.20 2.86 19.85
N PRO A 101 -10.00 4.19 19.72
CA PRO A 101 -10.80 5.01 18.80
C PRO A 101 -10.61 4.54 17.35
N ALA A 102 -11.61 4.79 16.49
CA ALA A 102 -11.48 4.49 15.08
C ALA A 102 -10.32 5.31 14.48
N THR A 103 -9.53 4.68 13.62
CA THR A 103 -8.41 5.33 12.94
C THR A 103 -8.91 6.39 11.96
N ARG A 104 -8.05 7.37 11.67
CA ARG A 104 -8.35 8.35 10.62
C ARG A 104 -8.35 7.70 9.25
N SER A 105 -9.20 8.22 8.37
CA SER A 105 -9.17 7.94 6.94
C SER A 105 -8.18 8.90 6.29
N PHE A 106 -7.32 8.39 5.41
CA PHE A 106 -6.38 9.19 4.64
C PHE A 106 -6.58 8.86 3.17
N ALA A 107 -7.07 9.82 2.40
CA ALA A 107 -7.05 9.70 0.95
C ALA A 107 -5.59 9.66 0.47
N PRO A 108 -5.24 8.91 -0.58
CA PRO A 108 -3.92 9.03 -1.18
C PRO A 108 -3.78 10.40 -1.87
N PRO A 109 -2.61 11.06 -1.79
CA PRO A 109 -2.36 12.27 -2.55
C PRO A 109 -2.48 12.01 -4.06
N MET A 110 -3.35 12.74 -4.75
CA MET A 110 -3.55 12.59 -6.21
C MET A 110 -2.63 13.52 -7.03
N THR A 111 -1.54 14.02 -6.43
CA THR A 111 -0.59 14.88 -7.13
C THR A 111 0.26 14.07 -8.11
N ARG A 112 0.60 14.68 -9.26
CA ARG A 112 1.40 14.02 -10.30
C ARG A 112 2.74 13.51 -9.77
N ASP A 113 3.37 14.28 -8.87
CA ASP A 113 4.66 13.93 -8.28
C ASP A 113 4.56 12.70 -7.37
N PHE A 114 3.48 12.57 -6.59
CA PHE A 114 3.26 11.38 -5.75
C PHE A 114 3.09 10.12 -6.61
N LEU A 115 2.27 10.21 -7.66
CA LEU A 115 2.07 9.07 -8.58
C LEU A 115 3.38 8.64 -9.25
N TRP A 116 4.21 9.59 -9.68
CA TRP A 116 5.53 9.27 -10.24
C TRP A 116 6.49 8.65 -9.22
N ARG A 117 6.46 9.09 -7.95
CA ARG A 117 7.23 8.43 -6.89
C ARG A 117 6.79 6.99 -6.70
N VAL A 118 5.49 6.73 -6.66
CA VAL A 118 4.94 5.36 -6.54
C VAL A 118 5.34 4.49 -7.74
N ILE A 119 5.22 5.00 -8.97
CA ILE A 119 5.66 4.30 -10.18
C ILE A 119 7.17 4.00 -10.13
N SER A 120 7.98 4.97 -9.70
CA SER A 120 9.43 4.79 -9.54
C SER A 120 9.78 3.77 -8.46
N ASN A 121 8.95 3.66 -7.41
CA ASN A 121 9.12 2.67 -6.36
C ASN A 121 8.83 1.23 -6.85
N MET A 122 8.04 1.05 -7.91
CA MET A 122 7.76 -0.27 -8.49
C MET A 122 8.91 -0.81 -9.34
N SER A 123 9.80 0.06 -9.85
CA SER A 123 10.97 -0.32 -10.65
C SER A 123 12.29 -0.28 -9.86
N LEU A 124 12.22 -0.29 -8.52
CA LEU A 124 13.40 -0.17 -7.67
C LEU A 124 14.39 -1.31 -7.89
N ASN A 125 15.66 -0.90 -8.02
CA ASN A 125 16.81 -1.78 -8.02
C ASN A 125 17.65 -1.55 -6.75
N TYR A 126 18.44 -2.54 -6.34
CA TYR A 126 19.28 -2.46 -5.12
C TYR A 126 20.25 -1.28 -5.08
N LEU A 127 20.71 -0.80 -6.24
CA LEU A 127 21.58 0.38 -6.32
C LEU A 127 20.89 1.63 -5.77
N SER A 128 19.58 1.74 -5.95
CA SER A 128 18.79 2.85 -5.39
C SER A 128 18.64 2.72 -3.88
N LEU A 129 18.53 1.51 -3.35
CA LEU A 129 18.40 1.23 -1.92
C LEU A 129 19.73 1.41 -1.14
N ALA A 130 20.86 1.44 -1.84
CA ALA A 130 22.19 1.70 -1.28
C ALA A 130 22.37 3.14 -0.78
N ASN A 131 21.45 4.05 -1.12
CA ASN A 131 21.49 5.44 -0.70
C ASN A 131 20.46 5.68 0.41
N ILE A 132 20.92 6.19 1.54
CA ILE A 132 20.07 6.48 2.70
C ILE A 132 19.00 7.53 2.40
N GLU A 133 19.31 8.53 1.57
CA GLU A 133 18.34 9.56 1.19
C GLU A 133 17.27 9.01 0.25
N ALA A 134 17.65 8.09 -0.66
CA ALA A 134 16.68 7.41 -1.49
C ALA A 134 15.75 6.52 -0.64
N LEU A 135 16.29 5.77 0.32
CA LEU A 135 15.47 4.99 1.26
C LEU A 135 14.49 5.88 2.03
N LYS A 136 14.93 7.04 2.54
CA LYS A 136 14.04 7.99 3.22
C LYS A 136 12.91 8.42 2.29
N VAL A 137 13.20 8.86 1.07
CA VAL A 137 12.17 9.29 0.10
C VAL A 137 11.16 8.18 -0.20
N ILE A 138 11.61 6.93 -0.29
CA ILE A 138 10.72 5.78 -0.48
C ILE A 138 9.79 5.64 0.72
N LEU A 139 10.33 5.62 1.94
CA LEU A 139 9.55 5.50 3.18
C LEU A 139 8.57 6.67 3.36
N GLU A 140 8.98 7.89 3.01
CA GLU A 140 8.12 9.09 3.01
C GLU A 140 6.91 8.94 2.09
N THR A 141 7.09 8.27 0.95
CA THR A 141 6.01 8.07 -0.03
C THR A 141 4.89 7.19 0.53
N TYR A 142 5.21 6.28 1.46
CA TYR A 142 4.22 5.40 2.10
C TYR A 142 3.65 5.96 3.41
N ASP A 143 4.14 7.11 3.87
CA ASP A 143 3.65 7.81 5.06
C ASP A 143 2.47 8.73 4.69
N LEU A 144 1.30 8.11 4.47
CA LEU A 144 0.07 8.84 4.11
C LEU A 144 -0.32 9.92 5.16
N PRO A 145 -0.26 9.67 6.49
CA PRO A 145 -0.61 10.67 7.49
C PRO A 145 0.17 11.98 7.38
N ARG A 146 1.44 11.91 6.98
CA ARG A 146 2.30 13.11 6.81
C ARG A 146 1.73 14.13 5.84
N TYR A 147 1.00 13.72 4.81
CA TYR A 147 0.43 14.65 3.83
C TYR A 147 -0.75 15.48 4.38
N TYR A 148 -1.34 15.05 5.49
CA TYR A 148 -2.56 15.66 6.05
C TYR A 148 -2.37 16.24 7.46
N ASP A 149 -1.37 15.77 8.22
CA ASP A 149 -1.13 16.23 9.59
C ASP A 149 0.33 16.71 9.79
N PRO A 150 0.56 18.02 10.03
CA PRO A 150 1.88 18.57 10.30
C PRO A 150 2.58 17.98 11.54
N ARG A 151 1.83 17.45 12.51
CA ARG A 151 2.41 16.76 13.66
C ARG A 151 2.91 15.39 13.26
N ALA A 152 2.13 14.63 12.48
CA ALA A 152 2.56 13.35 11.93
C ALA A 152 3.80 13.52 11.04
N GLU A 153 3.83 14.57 10.23
CA GLU A 153 5.00 14.93 9.43
C GLU A 153 6.25 15.11 10.31
N LYS A 154 6.17 15.90 11.39
CA LYS A 154 7.32 16.13 12.27
C LYS A 154 7.81 14.85 12.95
N VAL A 155 6.88 13.99 13.39
CA VAL A 155 7.22 12.69 13.99
C VAL A 155 7.95 11.80 12.98
N SER A 156 7.42 11.70 11.76
CA SER A 156 8.04 10.94 10.67
C SER A 156 9.41 11.48 10.28
N GLN A 157 9.54 12.81 10.13
CA GLN A 157 10.83 13.45 9.86
C GLN A 157 11.85 13.16 10.97
N HIS A 158 11.43 13.17 12.23
CA HIS A 158 12.31 12.84 13.36
C HIS A 158 12.77 11.38 13.31
N LEU A 159 11.85 10.45 13.04
CA LEU A 159 12.15 9.03 12.86
C LEU A 159 13.13 8.80 11.69
N LEU A 160 12.85 9.39 10.53
CA LEU A 160 13.66 9.26 9.33
C LEU A 160 15.05 9.90 9.49
N LYS A 161 15.17 11.00 10.24
CA LYS A 161 16.47 11.59 10.64
C LYS A 161 17.31 10.65 11.51
N GLY A 162 16.67 9.68 12.17
CA GLY A 162 17.32 8.60 12.89
C GLY A 162 18.10 7.65 11.97
N LEU A 163 17.72 7.53 10.69
CA LEU A 163 18.42 6.70 9.71
C LEU A 163 19.70 7.41 9.24
N LYS A 164 20.87 6.88 9.62
CA LYS A 164 22.17 7.53 9.41
C LYS A 164 22.89 7.07 8.16
N SER A 165 22.99 5.77 7.98
CA SER A 165 23.67 5.20 6.82
C SER A 165 23.11 3.83 6.50
N ILE A 166 23.12 3.51 5.21
CA ILE A 166 22.84 2.16 4.71
C ILE A 166 24.00 1.74 3.82
N ARG A 167 24.34 0.46 3.87
CA ARG A 167 25.35 -0.16 3.00
C ARG A 167 24.87 -1.53 2.60
N HIS A 168 25.09 -1.90 1.34
CA HIS A 168 24.89 -3.26 0.87
C HIS A 168 26.22 -3.91 0.54
N GLN A 169 26.39 -5.15 0.96
CA GLN A 169 27.57 -5.96 0.66
C GLN A 169 27.14 -7.30 0.07
N PRO A 170 27.74 -7.76 -1.04
CA PRO A 170 27.52 -9.12 -1.51
C PRO A 170 28.13 -10.10 -0.50
N VAL A 171 27.40 -11.16 -0.15
CA VAL A 171 27.86 -12.20 0.77
C VAL A 171 27.56 -13.56 0.16
N ASP A 172 28.52 -14.46 0.20
CA ASP A 172 28.35 -15.84 -0.24
C ASP A 172 28.18 -16.75 0.99
N ARG A 173 27.16 -17.62 0.98
CA ARG A 173 26.91 -18.63 2.02
C ARG A 173 26.80 -20.00 1.41
N LEU A 174 27.19 -21.03 2.16
CA LEU A 174 26.96 -22.41 1.77
C LEU A 174 25.58 -22.85 2.29
N HIS A 175 24.72 -23.34 1.40
CA HIS A 175 23.44 -23.96 1.75
C HIS A 175 23.39 -25.37 1.14
N ASN A 176 23.33 -26.40 1.99
CA ASN A 176 23.35 -27.81 1.57
C ASN A 176 24.47 -28.16 0.58
N GLY A 177 25.69 -27.67 0.84
CA GLY A 177 26.85 -27.92 -0.02
C GLY A 177 26.92 -27.05 -1.29
N ARG A 178 25.94 -26.18 -1.53
CA ARG A 178 25.91 -25.28 -2.70
C ARG A 178 26.20 -23.84 -2.30
N PRO A 179 27.06 -23.11 -3.03
CA PRO A 179 27.23 -21.69 -2.80
C PRO A 179 25.96 -20.95 -3.26
N VAL A 180 25.40 -20.14 -2.36
CA VAL A 180 24.31 -19.22 -2.64
C VAL A 180 24.86 -17.82 -2.41
N ARG A 181 24.65 -16.93 -3.38
CA ARG A 181 25.00 -15.52 -3.25
C ARG A 181 23.84 -14.76 -2.62
N GLY A 182 24.16 -13.78 -1.80
CA GLY A 182 23.19 -12.95 -1.12
C GLY A 182 23.65 -11.50 -1.01
N VAL A 183 22.78 -10.68 -0.44
CA VAL A 183 23.05 -9.27 -0.14
C VAL A 183 22.81 -9.03 1.35
N LYS A 184 23.88 -8.59 2.02
CA LYS A 184 23.83 -8.08 3.38
C LYS A 184 23.56 -6.58 3.38
N THR A 185 22.48 -6.17 4.02
CA THR A 185 22.20 -4.76 4.30
C THR A 185 22.63 -4.42 5.71
N GLU A 186 23.51 -3.42 5.83
CA GLU A 186 23.95 -2.84 7.09
C GLU A 186 23.32 -1.47 7.23
N LEU A 187 22.42 -1.33 8.20
CA LEU A 187 21.71 -0.09 8.50
C LEU A 187 22.19 0.45 9.84
N THR A 188 22.61 1.71 9.87
CA THR A 188 22.99 2.41 11.09
C THR A 188 21.88 3.37 11.48
N VAL A 189 21.40 3.24 12.72
CA VAL A 189 20.27 4.01 13.24
C VAL A 189 20.65 4.72 14.53
N GLN A 190 20.22 5.97 14.69
CA GLN A 190 20.27 6.70 15.95
C GLN A 190 18.94 6.47 16.70
N PRO A 191 18.96 5.85 17.91
CA PRO A 191 17.75 5.49 18.64
C PRO A 191 16.86 6.67 19.06
N ASP A 192 17.42 7.88 19.19
CA ASP A 192 16.68 9.07 19.68
C ASP A 192 15.47 9.46 18.81
N GLY A 193 15.40 8.93 17.58
CA GLY A 193 14.26 9.07 16.67
C GLY A 193 13.06 8.19 17.03
N PHE A 194 13.25 7.19 17.88
CA PHE A 194 12.29 6.13 18.19
C PHE A 194 11.80 6.24 19.64
N THR A 195 10.55 5.85 19.89
CA THR A 195 9.94 5.91 21.24
C THR A 195 10.59 4.93 22.23
N GLY A 196 11.30 3.91 21.72
CA GLY A 196 12.06 2.96 22.51
C GLY A 196 12.55 1.78 21.68
N GLU A 197 13.23 0.84 22.35
CA GLU A 197 13.86 -0.32 21.71
C GLU A 197 12.88 -1.18 20.89
N GLY A 198 11.69 -1.45 21.45
CA GLY A 198 10.67 -2.25 20.76
C GLY A 198 10.18 -1.62 19.44
N SER A 199 10.05 -0.29 19.40
CA SER A 199 9.66 0.42 18.17
C SER A 199 10.73 0.35 17.09
N LEU A 200 12.01 0.46 17.48
CA LEU A 200 13.14 0.30 16.58
C LEU A 200 13.21 -1.13 16.02
N PHE A 201 13.06 -2.14 16.89
CA PHE A 201 13.07 -3.54 16.48
C PHE A 201 11.93 -3.87 15.50
N LEU A 202 10.71 -3.40 15.79
CA LEU A 202 9.56 -3.58 14.90
C LEU A 202 9.78 -2.89 13.55
N PHE A 203 10.22 -1.64 13.56
CA PHE A 203 10.52 -0.88 12.35
C PHE A 203 11.59 -1.59 11.49
N ALA A 204 12.68 -2.03 12.12
CA ALA A 204 13.72 -2.79 11.43
C ALA A 204 13.23 -4.15 10.91
N SER A 205 12.30 -4.81 11.61
CA SER A 205 11.70 -6.06 11.14
C SER A 205 10.84 -5.84 9.89
N VAL A 206 10.11 -4.72 9.81
CA VAL A 206 9.38 -4.34 8.59
C VAL A 206 10.35 -4.03 7.46
N LEU A 207 11.46 -3.34 7.73
CA LEU A 207 12.50 -3.09 6.73
C LEU A 207 13.15 -4.40 6.23
N ASN A 208 13.31 -5.40 7.10
CA ASN A 208 13.83 -6.70 6.70
C ASN A 208 12.91 -7.39 5.66
N GLU A 209 11.59 -7.31 5.84
CA GLU A 209 10.63 -7.79 4.84
C GLU A 209 10.68 -6.94 3.56
N PHE A 210 10.75 -5.62 3.71
CA PHE A 210 10.87 -4.71 2.57
C PHE A 210 12.08 -5.02 1.69
N PHE A 211 13.28 -5.18 2.26
CA PHE A 211 14.48 -5.50 1.49
C PHE A 211 14.47 -6.89 0.87
N ALA A 212 13.77 -7.86 1.47
CA ALA A 212 13.59 -9.19 0.91
C ALA A 212 12.69 -9.19 -0.34
N LEU A 213 11.74 -8.25 -0.46
CA LEU A 213 10.92 -8.09 -1.67
C LEU A 213 11.73 -7.65 -2.89
N TYR A 214 12.85 -6.95 -2.67
CA TYR A 214 13.75 -6.53 -3.74
C TYR A 214 14.87 -7.53 -4.02
N ALA A 215 14.98 -8.60 -3.22
CA ALA A 215 15.96 -9.67 -3.47
C ALA A 215 15.56 -10.46 -4.70
N SER A 216 16.51 -10.64 -5.60
CA SER A 216 16.33 -11.54 -6.74
C SER A 216 16.05 -12.95 -6.25
N LEU A 217 15.25 -13.71 -7.02
CA LEU A 217 14.74 -15.03 -6.63
C LEU A 217 15.84 -16.02 -6.19
N ASN A 218 17.03 -15.90 -6.77
CA ASN A 218 18.18 -16.78 -6.51
C ASN A 218 19.18 -16.20 -5.51
N SER A 219 18.80 -15.14 -4.79
CA SER A 219 19.64 -14.44 -3.82
C SER A 219 18.98 -14.43 -2.45
N PHE A 220 19.77 -14.61 -1.39
CA PHE A 220 19.28 -14.38 -0.03
C PHE A 220 19.54 -12.93 0.39
N HIS A 221 18.67 -12.41 1.26
CA HIS A 221 18.83 -11.13 1.92
C HIS A 221 19.10 -11.34 3.42
N GLU A 222 20.04 -10.59 3.99
CA GLU A 222 20.26 -10.53 5.42
C GLU A 222 20.35 -9.07 5.90
N LEU A 223 19.65 -8.73 6.98
CA LEU A 223 19.63 -7.39 7.56
C LEU A 223 20.43 -7.36 8.87
N HIS A 224 21.31 -6.38 8.98
CA HIS A 224 22.07 -6.04 10.18
C HIS A 224 21.77 -4.58 10.53
N VAL A 225 21.14 -4.35 11.68
CA VAL A 225 20.87 -3.00 12.19
C VAL A 225 21.80 -2.73 13.36
N THR A 226 22.54 -1.63 13.30
CA THR A 226 23.44 -1.18 14.37
C THR A 226 22.97 0.15 14.92
N SER A 227 23.04 0.30 16.24
CA SER A 227 22.71 1.55 16.92
C SER A 227 23.96 2.43 17.06
N THR A 228 23.81 3.75 16.90
CA THR A 228 24.91 4.70 17.18
C THR A 228 25.32 4.72 18.65
N GLN A 229 24.47 4.23 19.56
CA GLN A 229 24.74 4.12 20.99
C GLN A 229 25.32 2.74 21.38
N GLY A 230 25.59 1.88 20.39
CA GLY A 230 26.07 0.52 20.60
C GLY A 230 24.96 -0.53 20.59
N GLY A 231 25.34 -1.78 20.35
CA GLY A 231 24.39 -2.89 20.15
C GLY A 231 23.79 -2.92 18.73
N GLY A 232 22.90 -3.89 18.52
CA GLY A 232 22.28 -4.08 17.22
C GLY A 232 21.48 -5.37 17.12
N TYR A 233 20.80 -5.52 16.01
CA TYR A 233 19.96 -6.67 15.69
C TYR A 233 20.42 -7.31 14.39
N GLN A 234 20.35 -8.63 14.34
CA GLN A 234 20.64 -9.40 13.15
C GLN A 234 19.45 -10.32 12.85
N TRP A 235 18.91 -10.21 11.64
CA TRP A 235 17.85 -11.09 11.17
C TRP A 235 18.46 -12.31 10.47
N LYS A 236 17.75 -13.44 10.53
CA LYS A 236 18.16 -14.64 9.79
C LYS A 236 18.05 -14.38 8.28
N PRO A 237 18.96 -14.94 7.46
CA PRO A 237 18.87 -14.84 6.01
C PRO A 237 17.51 -15.31 5.48
N ARG A 238 16.95 -14.56 4.54
CA ARG A 238 15.68 -14.88 3.86
C ARG A 238 15.90 -14.97 2.36
N MET A 239 15.20 -15.89 1.69
CA MET A 239 15.23 -15.95 0.22
C MET A 239 14.47 -14.77 -0.38
N GLY A 240 14.96 -14.26 -1.50
CA GLY A 240 14.28 -13.22 -2.25
C GLY A 240 12.94 -13.66 -2.81
N GLN A 241 12.02 -12.70 -2.94
CA GLN A 241 10.63 -12.94 -3.33
C GLN A 241 10.29 -12.38 -4.72
N GLN A 242 11.25 -11.80 -5.46
CA GLN A 242 10.98 -11.34 -6.83
C GLN A 242 10.64 -12.51 -7.76
N PRO A 243 9.49 -12.51 -8.44
CA PRO A 243 9.18 -13.50 -9.46
C PRO A 243 10.12 -13.38 -10.67
N LEU A 244 10.35 -14.48 -11.38
CA LEU A 244 11.09 -14.47 -12.66
C LEU A 244 10.24 -13.71 -13.69
N LEU A 245 10.80 -12.63 -14.26
CA LEU A 245 10.25 -11.93 -15.43
C LEU A 245 10.50 -12.72 -16.71
#